data_AF-A0A658NN84-F1
#
_entry.id   AF-A0A658NN84-F1
#
_cell.length_a   1.000
_cell.length_b   1.000
_cell.length_c   1.000
_cell.angle_alpha   90.00
_cell.angle_beta   90.00
_cell.angle_gamma   90.00
#
_symmetry.space_group_name_H-M   'P 1'
#
loop_
_entity.id
_entity.type
_entity.pdbx_description
1 polymer ?
#
loop_
_entity_poly.entity_id
_entity_poly.type
_entity_poly.pdbx_seq_one_letter_code
_entity_poly.pdbx_strand_id
1 'polypeptide(L)'
;MPVLPPSIRARTVTAVLGPTNTGKTHLAIERMLAQPSGLIGLPLRLLAREVYGRVVERAGKSAVALITGEEKIVPDAPRYWVSTVEAMP
;
A
#
# COMPACT_ATOMS: atom_id res chain seq x y z
N MET A 1 -6.13 35.54 -3.22
CA MET A 1 -6.58 34.13 -3.23
C MET A 1 -6.95 33.72 -1.81
N PRO A 2 -8.10 33.08 -1.56
CA PRO A 2 -8.46 32.70 -0.20
C PRO A 2 -7.53 31.58 0.27
N VAL A 3 -6.89 31.79 1.42
CA VAL A 3 -6.04 30.79 2.07
C VAL A 3 -6.96 29.82 2.81
N LEU A 4 -6.92 28.54 2.45
CA LEU A 4 -7.75 27.51 3.06
C LEU A 4 -7.40 27.34 4.56
N PRO A 5 -8.39 27.08 5.42
CA PRO A 5 -8.18 26.98 6.86
C PRO A 5 -7.31 25.78 7.25
N PRO A 6 -6.54 25.87 8.36
CA PRO A 6 -5.65 24.80 8.84
C PRO A 6 -6.32 23.45 9.11
N SER A 7 -7.65 23.43 9.27
CA SER A 7 -8.45 22.21 9.46
C SER A 7 -8.42 21.26 8.25
N ILE A 8 -7.96 21.74 7.08
CA ILE A 8 -7.76 20.94 5.84
C ILE A 8 -6.25 20.69 5.60
N ARG A 9 -5.42 20.67 6.64
CA ARG A 9 -4.02 20.20 6.54
C ARG A 9 -3.89 18.84 7.21
N ALA A 10 -4.11 17.79 6.42
CA ALA A 10 -3.52 16.45 6.53
C ALA A 10 -3.06 15.97 7.92
N ARG A 11 -3.94 15.97 8.95
CA ARG A 11 -3.57 15.54 10.32
C ARG A 11 -3.20 14.06 10.43
N THR A 12 -3.49 13.25 9.41
CA THR A 12 -3.28 11.80 9.37
C THR A 12 -2.23 11.37 8.34
N VAL A 13 -1.58 12.31 7.65
CA VAL A 13 -0.59 11.97 6.62
C VAL A 13 0.81 12.10 7.20
N THR A 14 1.57 11.02 7.11
CA THR A 14 2.99 11.00 7.49
C THR A 14 3.83 10.82 6.23
N ALA A 15 4.73 11.75 5.96
CA ALA A 15 5.72 11.62 4.90
C ALA A 15 7.03 11.10 5.50
N VAL A 16 7.44 9.90 5.09
CA VAL A 16 8.75 9.33 5.45
C VAL A 16 9.69 9.53 4.27
N LEU A 17 10.67 10.42 4.42
CA LEU A 17 11.60 10.81 3.36
C LEU A 17 13.01 10.32 3.65
N GLY A 18 13.74 9.95 2.60
CA GLY A 18 15.13 9.54 2.68
C GLY A 18 15.62 8.93 1.36
N PRO A 19 16.94 8.78 1.17
CA PRO A 19 17.54 8.20 -0.04
C PRO A 19 16.95 6.86 -0.43
N THR A 20 17.11 6.40 -1.68
CA THR A 20 16.68 5.05 -2.08
C THR A 20 17.36 3.98 -1.22
N ASN A 21 16.74 2.79 -1.11
CA ASN A 21 17.26 1.65 -0.36
C ASN A 21 17.47 1.86 1.17
N THR A 22 16.70 2.75 1.80
CA THR A 22 16.76 3.04 3.26
C THR A 22 15.58 2.46 4.06
N GLY A 23 14.94 1.38 3.61
CA GLY A 23 13.92 0.68 4.39
C GLY A 23 12.54 1.34 4.50
N LYS A 24 12.28 2.44 3.77
CA LYS A 24 10.96 3.13 3.80
C LYS A 24 9.79 2.23 3.42
N THR A 25 9.93 1.42 2.38
CA THR A 25 8.90 0.47 1.94
C THR A 25 8.64 -0.59 3.00
N HIS A 26 9.70 -1.06 3.66
CA HIS A 26 9.57 -2.01 4.77
C HIS A 26 8.76 -1.40 5.92
N LEU A 27 9.09 -0.18 6.34
CA LEU A 27 8.33 0.54 7.37
C LEU A 27 6.85 0.71 6.99
N ALA A 28 6.55 1.05 5.73
CA ALA A 28 5.16 1.19 5.25
C ALA A 28 4.39 -0.14 5.34
N ILE A 29 5.02 -1.25 4.95
CA ILE A 29 4.42 -2.60 5.03
C ILE A 29 4.18 -3.01 6.48
N GLU A 30 5.16 -2.83 7.38
CA GLU A 30 4.98 -3.14 8.81
C GLU A 30 3.82 -2.36 9.42
N ARG A 31 3.76 -1.05 9.14
CA ARG A 31 2.68 -0.19 9.64
C ARG A 31 1.32 -0.60 9.09
N MET A 32 1.24 -0.96 7.81
CA MET A 32 0.01 -1.46 7.19
C MET A 32 -0.45 -2.77 7.83
N LEU A 33 0.46 -3.73 8.01
CA LEU A 33 0.14 -5.04 8.59
C LEU A 33 -0.22 -4.97 10.08
N ALA A 34 0.19 -3.92 10.79
CA ALA A 34 -0.24 -3.65 12.16
C ALA A 34 -1.70 -3.16 12.27
N GLN A 35 -2.38 -2.90 11.14
CA GLN A 35 -3.78 -2.49 11.10
C GLN A 35 -4.69 -3.65 10.63
N PRO A 36 -5.99 -3.63 10.99
CA PRO A 36 -6.95 -4.67 10.59
C PRO A 36 -7.12 -4.83 9.07
N SER A 37 -6.90 -3.74 8.32
CA SER A 37 -6.91 -3.69 6.86
C SER A 37 -5.99 -2.58 6.36
N GLY A 38 -5.62 -2.63 5.08
CA GLY A 38 -4.76 -1.60 4.50
C GLY A 38 -4.61 -1.72 2.99
N LEU A 39 -4.08 -0.66 2.39
CA LEU A 39 -3.82 -0.55 0.97
C LEU A 39 -2.43 0.05 0.74
N ILE A 40 -1.67 -0.54 -0.18
CA ILE A 40 -0.36 -0.05 -0.60
C ILE A 40 -0.29 0.09 -2.11
N GLY A 41 0.10 1.28 -2.55
CA GLY A 41 0.34 1.64 -3.93
C GLY A 41 1.80 1.61 -4.31
N LEU A 42 2.11 1.03 -5.46
CA LEU A 42 3.48 0.89 -5.93
C LEU A 42 3.61 1.42 -7.37
N PRO A 43 4.72 2.08 -7.72
CA PRO A 43 4.88 2.70 -9.03
C PRO A 43 5.13 1.68 -10.16
N LEU A 44 5.48 0.43 -9.83
CA LEU A 44 5.88 -0.58 -10.79
C LEU A 44 5.21 -1.92 -10.49
N ARG A 45 4.78 -2.61 -11.54
CA ARG A 45 4.17 -3.94 -11.47
C ARG A 45 5.05 -4.97 -10.76
N LEU A 46 6.34 -5.02 -11.11
CA LEU A 46 7.28 -5.96 -10.50
C LEU A 46 7.38 -5.74 -8.98
N LEU A 47 7.39 -4.48 -8.55
CA LEU A 47 7.43 -4.13 -7.14
C LEU A 47 6.11 -4.49 -6.44
N ALA A 48 4.96 -4.29 -7.09
CA ALA A 48 3.67 -4.75 -6.56
C ALA A 48 3.65 -6.26 -6.37
N ARG A 49 4.25 -7.02 -7.29
CA ARG A 49 4.34 -8.48 -7.16
C ARG A 49 5.24 -8.93 -6.01
N GLU A 50 6.39 -8.29 -5.85
CA GLU A 50 7.33 -8.52 -4.75
C GLU A 50 6.67 -8.24 -3.39
N VAL A 51 5.98 -7.10 -3.28
CA VAL A 51 5.28 -6.71 -2.05
C VAL A 51 4.08 -7.62 -1.77
N TYR A 52 3.31 -8.01 -2.78
CA TYR A 52 2.25 -9.01 -2.63
C TYR A 52 2.78 -10.31 -2.01
N GLY A 53 3.91 -10.83 -2.51
CA GLY A 53 4.54 -12.03 -1.94
C GLY A 53 4.85 -11.86 -0.44
N ARG A 54 5.50 -10.77 -0.07
CA ARG A 54 5.83 -10.45 1.34
C ARG A 54 4.60 -10.33 2.24
N VAL A 55 3.53 -9.72 1.74
CA VAL A 55 2.29 -9.55 2.52
C VAL A 55 1.56 -10.89 2.64
N VAL A 56 1.54 -11.71 1.58
CA VAL A 56 0.97 -13.07 1.60
C VAL A 56 1.68 -13.98 2.59
N GLU A 57 3.01 -13.93 2.66
CA GLU A 57 3.80 -14.72 3.63
C GLU A 57 3.40 -14.41 5.09
N ARG A 58 2.92 -13.21 5.36
CA ARG A 58 2.59 -12.74 6.72
C ARG A 58 1.10 -12.79 7.05
N ALA A 59 0.24 -12.48 6.09
CA ALA A 59 -1.20 -12.36 6.28
C ALA A 59 -2.01 -13.54 5.72
N GLY A 60 -1.38 -14.39 4.89
CA GLY A 60 -2.03 -15.48 4.18
C GLY A 60 -2.66 -15.06 2.85
N LYS A 61 -2.66 -15.96 1.87
CA LYS A 61 -3.11 -15.68 0.49
C LYS A 61 -4.57 -15.23 0.39
N SER A 62 -5.45 -15.74 1.24
CA SER A 62 -6.88 -15.36 1.25
C SER A 62 -7.13 -13.94 1.76
N ALA A 63 -6.16 -13.34 2.45
CA ALA A 63 -6.30 -12.01 3.04
C ALA A 63 -5.73 -10.89 2.16
N VAL A 64 -5.10 -11.20 1.02
CA VAL A 64 -4.35 -10.21 0.22
C VAL A 64 -4.81 -10.23 -1.23
N ALA A 65 -5.17 -9.05 -1.72
CA ALA A 65 -5.44 -8.82 -3.14
C ALA A 65 -4.22 -8.20 -3.84
N LEU A 66 -4.03 -8.55 -5.11
CA LEU A 66 -3.10 -7.90 -6.04
C LEU A 66 -3.91 -7.30 -7.19
N ILE A 67 -3.74 -6.00 -7.45
CA ILE A 67 -4.30 -5.36 -8.65
C ILE A 67 -3.20 -4.60 -9.40
N THR A 68 -3.01 -4.95 -10.65
CA THR A 68 -2.14 -4.23 -11.59
C THR A 68 -2.89 -4.04 -12.91
N GLY A 69 -2.28 -3.39 -13.90
CA GLY A 69 -2.90 -3.28 -15.24
C GLY A 69 -3.11 -4.63 -15.92
N GLU A 70 -2.23 -5.60 -15.65
CA GLU A 70 -2.15 -6.87 -16.38
C GLU A 70 -2.54 -8.10 -15.53
N GLU A 71 -2.47 -8.01 -14.21
CA GLU A 71 -2.74 -9.10 -13.27
C GLU A 71 -3.71 -8.64 -12.19
N LYS A 72 -4.76 -9.43 -11.94
CA LYS A 72 -5.74 -9.21 -10.88
C LYS A 72 -5.97 -10.50 -10.10
N ILE A 73 -5.66 -10.48 -8.81
CA ILE A 73 -5.91 -11.56 -7.85
C ILE A 73 -6.73 -10.97 -6.72
N VAL A 74 -7.98 -11.39 -6.57
CA VAL A 74 -8.88 -10.87 -5.53
C VAL A 74 -9.57 -12.06 -4.86
N PRO A 75 -9.18 -12.42 -3.63
CA PRO A 75 -9.91 -13.38 -2.80
C PRO A 75 -11.32 -12.89 -2.44
N ASP A 76 -12.13 -13.74 -1.80
CA ASP A 76 -13.52 -13.39 -1.45
C ASP A 76 -13.60 -12.22 -0.43
N ALA A 77 -12.63 -12.13 0.50
CA ALA A 77 -12.61 -11.12 1.57
C ALA A 77 -11.19 -10.62 1.90
N PRO A 78 -10.52 -9.90 0.98
CA PRO A 78 -9.17 -9.38 1.21
C PRO A 78 -9.19 -8.27 2.27
N ARG A 79 -8.24 -8.33 3.20
CA ARG A 79 -7.98 -7.27 4.17
C ARG A 79 -6.90 -6.30 3.69
N TYR A 80 -5.95 -6.80 2.90
CA TYR A 80 -4.83 -6.03 2.39
C TYR A 80 -4.87 -5.95 0.88
N TRP A 81 -4.69 -4.74 0.35
CA TRP A 81 -4.68 -4.47 -1.08
C TRP A 81 -3.29 -4.02 -1.49
N VAL A 82 -2.69 -4.75 -2.43
CA VAL A 82 -1.42 -4.39 -3.04
C VAL A 82 -1.70 -4.04 -4.49
N SER A 83 -1.37 -2.82 -4.92
CA SER A 83 -1.66 -2.44 -6.30
C SER A 83 -0.59 -1.56 -6.93
N THR A 84 -0.59 -1.49 -8.25
CA THR A 84 0.00 -0.33 -8.90
C THR A 84 -0.86 0.91 -8.65
N VAL A 85 -0.25 2.09 -8.64
CA VAL A 85 -0.92 3.34 -8.26
C VAL A 85 -2.09 3.70 -9.19
N GLU A 86 -1.96 3.38 -10.48
CA GLU A 86 -2.96 3.62 -11.52
C GLU A 86 -4.13 2.62 -11.49
N ALA A 87 -3.95 1.49 -10.79
CA ALA A 87 -4.93 0.40 -10.70
C ALA A 87 -5.49 0.24 -9.28
N MET A 88 -5.32 1.25 -8.42
CA MET A 88 -5.91 1.25 -7.08
C MET A 88 -7.44 1.14 -7.12
N PRO A 89 -8.05 0.28 -6.28
CA PRO A 89 -9.51 0.14 -6.15
C PRO A 89 -10.18 1.28 -5.39
#